data_AF-A0A914Y0C0-F1
#
_entry.id   AF-A0A914Y0C0-F1
#
_cell.length_a   1.000
_cell.length_b   1.000
_cell.length_c   1.000
_cell.angle_alpha   90.00
_cell.angle_beta   90.00
_cell.angle_gamma   90.00
#
_symmetry.space_group_name_H-M   'P 1'
#
loop_
_entity.id
_entity.type
_entity.pdbx_description
1 polymer ?
#
loop_
_entity_poly.entity_id
_entity_poly.type
_entity_poly.pdbx_seq_one_letter_code
_entity_poly.pdbx_strand_id
1 'polypeptide(L)'
;MLKVCIGHQFDIVEVDRELARNDLLLTKKAAYCSPFDLKYYGDMKERMKEELAKRIRIPYEYLKTGRELQRLVVPLHVSMDNSWTLNRSIITASLRQMGVDVLDNGVFLPKETISGPNFDYEAKLTRFYVVINKQYIVPMIGRISHISADESKQTLYPDAAKQPSEEQLRKFGIKPETPYFHPTPEIDESFVVVDLMNSRTKSL
;
A
#
# COMPACT_ATOMS: atom_id res chain seq x y z
N MET A 1 21.81 -6.56 -26.39
CA MET A 1 20.38 -6.87 -26.26
C MET A 1 19.98 -8.08 -27.11
N LEU A 2 19.06 -8.89 -26.61
CA LEU A 2 18.44 -10.03 -27.28
C LEU A 2 16.92 -9.89 -27.14
N LYS A 3 16.15 -10.17 -28.20
CA LYS A 3 14.69 -10.15 -28.18
C LYS A 3 14.15 -11.46 -27.63
N VAL A 4 13.45 -11.39 -26.51
CA VAL A 4 12.91 -12.57 -25.83
C VAL A 4 11.47 -12.26 -25.44
N CYS A 5 10.60 -13.27 -25.47
CA CYS A 5 9.21 -13.09 -25.07
C CYS A 5 9.12 -13.12 -23.53
N ILE A 6 9.23 -11.96 -22.89
CA ILE A 6 9.19 -11.80 -21.42
C ILE A 6 8.40 -10.55 -21.04
N GLY A 7 7.81 -10.53 -19.83
CA GLY A 7 6.98 -9.42 -19.35
C GLY A 7 5.57 -9.91 -19.06
N HIS A 8 4.56 -9.34 -19.72
CA HIS A 8 3.27 -10.04 -19.78
C HIS A 8 3.45 -11.38 -20.52
N GLN A 9 2.57 -12.34 -20.25
CA GLN A 9 2.55 -13.55 -21.07
C GLN A 9 2.37 -13.15 -22.54
N PHE A 10 3.27 -13.64 -23.40
CA PHE A 10 3.30 -13.38 -24.83
C PHE A 10 3.65 -11.94 -25.25
N ASP A 11 4.24 -11.13 -24.37
CA ASP A 11 4.84 -9.85 -24.76
C ASP A 11 6.30 -10.03 -25.19
N ILE A 12 6.76 -9.15 -26.08
CA ILE A 12 8.11 -9.15 -26.64
C ILE A 12 8.87 -8.01 -25.99
N VAL A 13 9.98 -8.32 -25.32
CA VAL A 13 10.82 -7.33 -24.64
C VAL A 13 12.27 -7.55 -25.03
N GLU A 14 12.99 -6.45 -25.20
CA GLU A 14 14.43 -6.46 -25.38
C GLU A 14 15.11 -6.50 -24.02
N VAL A 15 15.88 -7.56 -23.78
CA VAL A 15 16.61 -7.76 -22.53
C VAL A 15 18.10 -7.91 -22.79
N ASP A 16 18.90 -7.80 -21.73
CA ASP A 16 20.32 -8.07 -21.84
C ASP A 16 20.62 -9.56 -22.14
N ARG A 17 21.70 -9.80 -22.88
CA ARG A 17 22.08 -11.14 -23.35
C ARG A 17 22.44 -12.07 -22.20
N GLU A 18 23.05 -11.55 -21.14
CA GLU A 18 23.45 -12.33 -19.98
C GLU A 18 22.23 -12.84 -19.22
N LEU A 19 21.28 -11.93 -18.91
CA LEU A 19 20.01 -12.28 -18.28
C LEU A 19 19.21 -13.29 -19.13
N ALA A 20 19.14 -13.06 -20.45
CA ALA A 20 18.42 -13.94 -21.37
C ALA A 20 18.95 -15.38 -21.36
N ARG A 21 20.27 -15.55 -21.42
CA ARG A 21 20.90 -16.88 -21.51
C ARG A 21 20.96 -17.60 -20.17
N ASN A 22 21.30 -16.88 -19.09
CA ASN A 22 21.57 -17.50 -17.80
C ASN A 22 20.29 -17.82 -17.02
N ASP A 23 19.28 -16.93 -17.07
CA ASP A 23 18.02 -17.15 -16.35
C ASP A 23 16.89 -17.51 -17.32
N LEU A 24 16.55 -16.63 -18.26
CA LEU A 24 15.23 -16.66 -18.91
C LEU A 24 15.02 -17.86 -19.84
N LEU A 25 15.97 -18.10 -20.75
CA LEU A 25 15.90 -19.18 -21.72
C LEU A 25 16.19 -20.53 -21.07
N LEU A 26 17.18 -20.59 -20.17
CA LEU A 26 17.58 -21.82 -19.51
C LEU A 26 16.49 -22.37 -18.59
N THR A 27 15.84 -21.49 -17.82
CA THR A 27 14.71 -21.87 -16.95
C THR A 27 13.37 -21.99 -17.69
N LYS A 28 13.36 -21.80 -19.02
CA LYS A 28 12.16 -21.81 -19.87
C LYS A 28 11.09 -20.80 -19.43
N LYS A 29 11.49 -19.70 -18.80
CA LYS A 29 10.61 -18.56 -18.46
C LYS A 29 10.26 -17.73 -19.71
N ALA A 30 11.11 -17.78 -20.74
CA ALA A 30 10.93 -17.06 -21.98
C ALA A 30 11.38 -17.91 -23.18
N ALA A 31 10.90 -17.55 -24.37
CA ALA A 31 11.28 -18.18 -25.63
C ALA A 31 11.98 -17.19 -26.55
N TYR A 32 12.75 -17.71 -27.50
CA TYR A 32 13.34 -16.90 -28.55
C TYR A 32 12.24 -16.25 -29.39
N CYS A 33 12.53 -15.06 -29.91
CA CYS A 33 11.66 -14.35 -30.83
C CYS A 33 11.82 -14.86 -32.27
N SER A 34 11.68 -16.18 -32.49
CA SER A 34 11.72 -16.75 -33.84
C SER A 34 10.40 -16.49 -34.59
N PRO A 35 10.40 -16.46 -35.93
CA PRO A 35 9.15 -16.29 -36.70
C PRO A 35 8.10 -17.37 -36.41
N PHE A 36 8.54 -18.56 -36.00
CA PHE A 36 7.67 -19.66 -35.59
C PHE A 36 7.04 -19.40 -34.23
N ASP A 37 7.86 -19.05 -33.23
CA ASP A 37 7.41 -18.78 -31.86
C ASP A 37 6.44 -17.58 -31.82
N LEU A 38 6.71 -16.55 -32.62
CA LEU A 38 5.84 -15.38 -32.75
C LEU A 38 4.41 -15.75 -33.19
N LYS A 39 4.28 -16.65 -34.17
CA LYS A 39 2.96 -17.11 -34.63
C LYS A 39 2.28 -17.96 -33.57
N TYR A 40 2.99 -18.96 -33.06
CA TYR A 40 2.45 -19.88 -32.05
C TYR A 40 1.95 -19.14 -30.80
N TYR A 41 2.77 -18.25 -30.25
CA TYR A 41 2.39 -17.47 -29.06
C TYR A 41 1.38 -16.36 -29.37
N GLY A 42 1.35 -15.83 -30.60
CA GLY A 42 0.30 -14.94 -31.08
C GLY A 42 -1.09 -15.61 -31.04
N ASP A 43 -1.21 -16.80 -31.62
CA ASP A 43 -2.45 -17.57 -31.63
C ASP A 43 -2.90 -18.00 -30.22
N MET A 44 -1.94 -18.26 -29.32
CA MET A 44 -2.24 -18.55 -27.92
C MET A 44 -2.73 -17.29 -27.18
N LYS A 45 -2.12 -16.13 -27.43
CA LYS A 45 -2.53 -14.85 -26.82
C LYS A 45 -3.98 -14.51 -27.18
N GLU A 46 -4.39 -14.75 -28.43
CA GLU A 46 -5.78 -14.54 -28.86
C GLU A 46 -6.75 -15.50 -28.16
N ARG A 47 -6.42 -16.79 -28.09
CA ARG A 47 -7.25 -17.79 -27.39
C ARG A 47 -7.40 -17.50 -25.91
N MET A 48 -6.34 -17.02 -25.25
CA MET A 48 -6.33 -16.76 -23.81
C MET A 48 -6.72 -15.32 -23.43
N LYS A 49 -7.14 -14.49 -24.39
CA LYS A 49 -7.40 -13.06 -24.17
C LYS A 49 -8.39 -12.79 -23.04
N GLU A 50 -9.48 -13.54 -22.97
CA GLU A 50 -10.51 -13.38 -21.94
C GLU A 50 -10.01 -13.81 -20.55
N GLU A 51 -9.25 -14.90 -20.45
CA GLU A 51 -8.66 -15.35 -19.19
C GLU A 51 -7.60 -14.37 -18.68
N LEU A 52 -6.79 -13.85 -19.59
CA LEU A 52 -5.78 -12.84 -19.27
C LEU A 52 -6.41 -11.55 -18.76
N ALA A 53 -7.54 -11.13 -19.34
CA ALA A 53 -8.28 -9.95 -18.91
C ALA A 53 -8.92 -10.10 -17.52
N LYS A 54 -9.36 -11.33 -17.15
CA LYS A 54 -9.93 -11.61 -15.82
C LYS A 54 -8.89 -11.55 -14.69
N ARG A 55 -7.61 -11.76 -14.99
CA ARG A 55 -6.54 -11.72 -13.99
C ARG A 55 -6.28 -10.26 -13.62
N ILE A 56 -6.71 -9.87 -12.41
CA ILE A 56 -6.43 -8.54 -11.85
C ILE A 56 -4.92 -8.38 -11.72
N ARG A 57 -4.32 -7.56 -12.60
CA ARG A 57 -2.89 -7.34 -12.66
C ARG A 57 -2.53 -6.06 -11.92
N ILE A 58 -1.81 -6.22 -10.81
CA ILE A 58 -1.27 -5.10 -10.05
C ILE A 58 0.13 -4.76 -10.62
N PRO A 59 0.40 -3.50 -10.98
CA PRO A 59 1.74 -3.07 -11.36
C PRO A 59 2.77 -3.39 -10.26
N TYR A 60 3.98 -3.82 -10.66
CA TYR A 60 5.03 -4.19 -9.69
C TYR A 60 5.44 -3.02 -8.80
N GLU A 61 5.47 -1.81 -9.35
CA GLU A 61 5.75 -0.57 -8.61
C GLU A 61 4.74 -0.38 -7.48
N TYR A 62 3.45 -0.57 -7.74
CA TYR A 62 2.41 -0.44 -6.71
C TYR A 62 2.58 -1.49 -5.61
N LEU A 63 2.94 -2.72 -5.98
CA LEU A 63 3.21 -3.77 -5.00
C LEU A 63 4.42 -3.45 -4.12
N LYS A 64 5.50 -2.89 -4.72
CA LYS A 64 6.70 -2.48 -3.99
C LYS A 64 6.38 -1.34 -3.03
N THR A 65 5.77 -0.27 -3.52
CA THR A 65 5.37 0.90 -2.71
C THR A 65 4.37 0.49 -1.62
N GLY A 66 3.41 -0.37 -1.94
CA GLY A 66 2.45 -0.91 -0.97
C GLY A 66 3.13 -1.63 0.18
N ARG A 67 4.10 -2.51 -0.12
CA ARG A 67 4.87 -3.23 0.91
C ARG A 67 5.70 -2.29 1.77
N GLU A 68 6.32 -1.27 1.17
CA GLU A 68 7.09 -0.26 1.90
C GLU A 68 6.17 0.53 2.83
N LEU A 69 5.03 1.02 2.35
CA LEU A 69 4.05 1.75 3.14
C LEU A 69 3.44 0.89 4.27
N GLN A 70 3.13 -0.38 4.02
CA GLN A 70 2.63 -1.29 5.05
C GLN A 70 3.66 -1.59 6.15
N ARG A 71 4.94 -1.45 5.86
CA ARG A 71 6.00 -1.62 6.84
C ARG A 71 6.10 -0.43 7.80
N LEU A 72 5.68 0.75 7.36
CA LEU A 72 5.74 1.97 8.15
C LEU A 72 4.63 2.00 9.20
N VAL A 73 5.01 2.37 10.42
CA VAL A 73 4.10 2.74 11.50
C VAL A 73 4.26 4.23 11.69
N VAL A 74 3.21 4.98 11.43
CA VAL A 74 3.29 6.46 11.38
C VAL A 74 3.05 7.04 12.77
N PRO A 75 4.01 7.73 13.39
CA PRO A 75 3.76 8.46 14.62
C PRO A 75 2.86 9.67 14.30
N LEU A 76 1.65 9.67 14.84
CA LEU A 76 0.68 10.74 14.71
C LEU A 76 0.91 11.73 15.83
N HIS A 77 1.63 12.80 15.51
CA HIS A 77 2.01 13.81 16.47
C HIS A 77 0.84 14.75 16.77
N VAL A 78 0.40 14.74 18.02
CA VAL A 78 -0.75 15.51 18.50
C VAL A 78 -0.37 16.35 19.72
N SER A 79 -1.05 17.47 19.94
CA SER A 79 -0.73 18.35 21.09
C SER A 79 -1.23 17.75 22.41
N MET A 80 -0.44 17.90 23.48
CA MET A 80 -0.91 17.66 24.86
C MET A 80 -1.80 18.78 25.39
N ASP A 81 -1.45 20.02 25.07
CA ASP A 81 -2.05 21.20 25.71
C ASP A 81 -3.30 21.68 24.97
N ASN A 82 -3.31 21.56 23.63
CA ASN A 82 -4.42 22.02 22.79
C ASN A 82 -5.38 20.88 22.45
N SER A 83 -6.68 21.19 22.44
CA SER A 83 -7.70 20.25 21.93
C SER A 83 -7.48 19.97 20.45
N TRP A 84 -7.54 18.70 20.07
CA TRP A 84 -7.35 18.26 18.69
C TRP A 84 -8.37 17.19 18.32
N THR A 85 -8.73 17.15 17.04
CA THR A 85 -9.51 16.09 16.42
C THR A 85 -8.67 15.47 15.31
N LEU A 86 -8.61 14.14 15.26
CA LEU A 86 -7.78 13.45 14.27
C LEU A 86 -8.35 13.67 12.86
N ASN A 87 -7.68 14.54 12.10
CA ASN A 87 -8.09 14.94 10.75
C ASN A 87 -7.03 14.51 9.71
N ARG A 88 -7.39 14.61 8.42
CA ARG A 88 -6.48 14.33 7.30
C ARG A 88 -5.19 15.16 7.38
N SER A 89 -5.28 16.43 7.78
CA SER A 89 -4.13 17.34 7.90
C SER A 89 -3.07 16.87 8.90
N ILE A 90 -3.49 16.29 10.03
CA ILE A 90 -2.55 15.77 11.04
C ILE A 90 -1.81 14.55 10.47
N ILE A 91 -2.54 13.68 9.76
CA ILE A 91 -1.94 12.50 9.12
C ILE A 91 -0.99 12.92 7.99
N THR A 92 -1.37 13.87 7.12
CA THR A 92 -0.49 14.32 6.03
C THR A 92 0.75 15.02 6.55
N ALA A 93 0.64 15.84 7.61
CA ALA A 93 1.79 16.41 8.29
C ALA A 93 2.73 15.33 8.87
N SER A 94 2.16 14.32 9.54
CA SER A 94 2.92 13.22 10.13
C SER A 94 3.61 12.33 9.07
N LEU A 95 2.92 12.06 7.95
CA LEU A 95 3.48 11.33 6.81
C LEU A 95 4.66 12.09 6.18
N ARG A 96 4.52 13.41 6.03
CA ARG A 96 5.60 14.27 5.52
C ARG A 96 6.82 14.27 6.43
N GLN A 97 6.63 14.23 7.76
CA GLN A 97 7.75 14.09 8.71
C GLN A 97 8.50 12.77 8.54
N MET A 98 7.81 11.70 8.11
CA MET A 98 8.44 10.43 7.74
C MET A 98 9.05 10.40 6.33
N GLY A 99 8.95 11.50 5.57
CA GLY A 99 9.44 11.58 4.19
C GLY A 99 8.49 11.01 3.13
N VAL A 100 7.22 10.77 3.47
CA VAL A 100 6.19 10.33 2.52
C VAL A 100 5.30 11.52 2.19
N ASP A 101 5.40 12.04 0.96
CA ASP A 101 4.50 13.10 0.50
C ASP A 101 3.25 12.50 -0.15
N VAL A 102 2.08 12.95 0.32
CA VAL A 102 0.77 12.46 -0.10
C VAL A 102 -0.13 13.66 -0.35
N LEU A 103 -0.95 13.58 -1.40
CA LEU A 103 -2.02 14.53 -1.67
C LEU A 103 -3.12 14.40 -0.60
N ASP A 104 -3.67 15.52 -0.14
CA ASP A 104 -4.70 15.54 0.92
C ASP A 104 -5.93 14.66 0.58
N ASN A 105 -6.23 14.52 -0.71
CA ASN A 105 -7.36 13.75 -1.23
C ASN A 105 -7.11 12.23 -1.24
N GLY A 106 -5.86 11.81 -0.99
CA GLY A 106 -5.44 10.41 -0.99
C GLY A 106 -5.51 9.72 0.38
N VAL A 107 -5.87 10.46 1.45
CA VAL A 107 -5.89 9.95 2.83
C VAL A 107 -7.33 9.79 3.33
N PHE A 108 -7.66 8.58 3.77
CA PHE A 108 -8.99 8.22 4.26
C PHE A 108 -8.91 7.69 5.69
N LEU A 109 -9.67 8.32 6.59
CA LEU A 109 -9.78 7.95 8.00
C LEU A 109 -11.09 7.20 8.26
N PRO A 110 -11.13 6.30 9.26
CA PRO A 110 -12.37 5.69 9.72
C PRO A 110 -13.34 6.74 10.27
N LYS A 111 -14.64 6.39 10.31
CA LYS A 111 -15.72 7.28 10.80
C LYS A 111 -15.59 7.58 12.31
N GLU A 112 -14.83 6.78 13.04
CA GLU A 112 -14.57 6.98 14.47
C GLU A 112 -13.64 8.19 14.68
N THR A 113 -14.21 9.27 15.21
CA THR A 113 -13.48 10.49 15.52
C THR A 113 -12.76 10.34 16.85
N ILE A 114 -11.42 10.35 16.81
CA ILE A 114 -10.58 10.40 18.01
C ILE A 114 -10.30 11.86 18.31
N SER A 115 -10.67 12.28 19.52
CA SER A 115 -10.48 13.66 19.98
C SER A 115 -9.71 13.67 21.29
N GLY A 116 -8.76 14.57 21.41
CA GLY A 116 -7.97 14.82 22.62
C GLY A 116 -8.19 16.22 23.18
N PRO A 117 -7.50 16.58 24.28
CA PRO A 117 -6.27 15.98 24.77
C PRO A 117 -6.54 14.96 25.88
N ASN A 118 -6.45 13.67 25.55
CA ASN A 118 -6.56 12.59 26.55
C ASN A 118 -5.31 11.69 26.47
N PHE A 119 -4.58 11.62 27.59
CA PHE A 119 -3.38 10.79 27.76
C PHE A 119 -3.67 9.30 27.56
N ASP A 120 -4.91 8.85 27.75
CA ASP A 120 -5.30 7.44 27.51
C ASP A 120 -5.11 7.01 26.04
N TYR A 121 -5.08 7.97 25.12
CA TYR A 121 -4.85 7.70 23.70
C TYR A 121 -3.37 7.66 23.33
N GLU A 122 -2.45 7.85 24.27
CA GLU A 122 -1.02 7.69 24.01
C GLU A 122 -0.69 6.27 23.57
N ALA A 123 0.15 6.15 22.53
CA ALA A 123 0.50 4.88 21.90
C ALA A 123 -0.68 4.07 21.32
N LYS A 124 -1.89 4.65 21.27
CA LYS A 124 -3.06 4.01 20.65
C LYS A 124 -2.83 3.87 19.14
N LEU A 125 -3.08 2.67 18.64
CA LEU A 125 -3.00 2.37 17.22
C LEU A 125 -4.32 2.75 16.54
N THR A 126 -4.22 3.42 15.40
CA THR A 126 -5.35 3.81 14.55
C THR A 126 -5.08 3.38 13.13
N ARG A 127 -6.06 2.78 12.47
CA ARG A 127 -5.97 2.40 11.06
C ARG A 127 -6.37 3.59 10.19
N PHE A 128 -5.61 3.84 9.13
CA PHE A 128 -6.01 4.75 8.06
C PHE A 128 -5.61 4.17 6.70
N TYR A 129 -6.18 4.71 5.63
CA TYR A 129 -5.95 4.23 4.28
C TYR A 129 -5.31 5.31 3.42
N VAL A 130 -4.31 4.91 2.64
CA VAL A 130 -3.68 5.77 1.64
C VAL A 130 -3.95 5.17 0.26
N VAL A 131 -4.32 6.03 -0.68
CA VAL A 131 -4.63 5.63 -2.05
C VAL A 131 -3.53 6.11 -2.99
N ILE A 132 -2.92 5.16 -3.70
CA ILE A 132 -1.93 5.43 -4.75
C ILE A 132 -2.65 5.47 -6.10
N ASN A 133 -2.46 6.57 -6.83
CA ASN A 133 -2.97 6.78 -8.20
C ASN A 133 -4.47 6.46 -8.38
N LYS A 134 -5.30 6.75 -7.36
CA LYS A 134 -6.76 6.50 -7.38
C LYS A 134 -7.15 5.04 -7.65
N GLN A 135 -6.24 4.09 -7.47
CA GLN A 135 -6.46 2.67 -7.82
C GLN A 135 -6.06 1.73 -6.69
N TYR A 136 -4.94 2.01 -6.01
CA TYR A 136 -4.36 1.06 -5.07
C TYR A 136 -4.50 1.56 -3.64
N ILE A 137 -5.33 0.87 -2.86
CA ILE A 137 -5.65 1.18 -1.47
C ILE A 137 -4.69 0.41 -0.56
N VAL A 138 -3.92 1.14 0.23
CA VAL A 138 -2.96 0.58 1.18
C VAL A 138 -3.43 0.87 2.61
N PRO A 139 -3.72 -0.17 3.43
CA PRO A 139 -4.02 0.01 4.85
C PRO A 139 -2.74 0.26 5.64
N MET A 140 -2.64 1.43 6.26
CA MET A 140 -1.50 1.86 7.07
C MET A 140 -1.89 2.00 8.54
N ILE A 141 -0.90 1.93 9.43
CA ILE A 141 -1.13 2.02 10.87
C ILE A 141 -0.48 3.30 11.38
N GLY A 142 -1.28 4.12 12.07
CA GLY A 142 -0.83 5.28 12.81
C GLY A 142 -0.77 4.97 14.30
N ARG A 143 0.21 5.54 14.98
CA ARG A 143 0.37 5.47 16.43
C ARG A 143 0.31 6.87 17.00
N ILE A 144 -0.66 7.15 17.86
CA ILE A 144 -0.79 8.46 18.48
C ILE A 144 0.40 8.70 19.42
N SER A 145 1.06 9.84 19.25
CA SER A 145 2.17 10.30 20.07
C SER A 145 1.94 11.76 20.45
N HIS A 146 1.80 12.02 21.73
CA HIS A 146 1.59 13.36 22.23
C HIS A 146 2.91 14.15 22.29
N ILE A 147 2.88 15.39 21.81
CA ILE A 147 3.96 16.38 21.88
C ILE A 147 3.50 17.55 22.76
N SER A 148 4.41 18.02 23.62
CA SER A 148 4.34 19.34 24.24
C SER A 148 5.62 20.12 23.94
N ALA A 149 5.53 21.43 24.05
CA ALA A 149 6.67 22.35 23.95
C ALA A 149 7.60 22.25 25.18
N ASP A 150 7.06 21.80 26.32
CA ASP A 150 7.86 21.53 27.52
C ASP A 150 8.55 20.17 27.40
N GLU A 151 9.87 20.16 27.20
CA GLU A 151 10.69 18.93 27.13
C GLU A 151 10.52 18.05 28.38
N SER A 152 10.22 18.64 29.54
CA SER A 152 10.01 17.93 30.81
C SER A 152 8.74 17.08 30.84
N LYS A 153 7.76 17.35 29.98
CA LYS A 153 6.50 16.61 29.90
C LYS A 153 6.51 15.55 28.80
N GLN A 154 7.52 15.54 27.93
CA GLN A 154 7.59 14.56 26.85
C GLN A 154 7.92 13.18 27.38
N THR A 155 6.99 12.24 27.19
CA THR A 155 7.24 10.82 27.39
C THR A 155 8.09 10.27 26.25
N LEU A 156 9.33 9.90 26.55
CA LEU A 156 10.22 9.20 25.64
C LEU A 156 9.77 7.74 25.48
N TYR A 157 8.90 7.47 24.50
CA TYR A 157 8.67 6.10 24.07
C TYR A 157 9.75 5.68 23.07
N PRO A 158 10.18 4.39 23.08
CA PRO A 158 11.15 3.92 22.12
C PRO A 158 10.60 4.11 20.70
N ASP A 159 11.27 4.99 19.97
CA ASP A 159 11.02 5.51 18.62
C ASP A 159 11.10 4.45 17.51
N ALA A 160 11.14 3.18 17.90
CA ALA A 160 11.27 2.10 16.96
C ALA A 160 9.96 2.00 16.19
N ALA A 161 10.02 2.35 14.90
CA ALA A 161 9.15 1.93 13.81
C ALA A 161 9.08 0.39 13.68
N LYS A 162 8.84 -0.28 14.80
CA LYS A 162 8.66 -1.72 14.91
C LYS A 162 7.21 -1.97 14.56
N GLN A 163 7.00 -2.84 13.56
CA GLN A 163 5.65 -3.28 13.23
C GLN A 163 4.98 -3.82 14.49
N PRO A 164 3.75 -3.38 14.79
CA PRO A 164 3.03 -3.82 15.97
C PRO A 164 2.83 -5.33 15.90
N SER A 165 2.97 -6.01 17.04
CA SER A 165 2.67 -7.44 17.11
C SER A 165 1.17 -7.69 16.90
N GLU A 166 0.81 -8.89 16.46
CA GLU A 166 -0.60 -9.29 16.28
C GLU A 166 -1.42 -9.14 17.57
N GLU A 167 -0.77 -9.31 18.73
CA GLU A 167 -1.37 -9.09 20.04
C GLU A 167 -1.70 -7.61 20.30
N GLN A 168 -0.81 -6.69 19.89
CA GLN A 168 -1.06 -5.26 20.01
C GLN A 168 -2.21 -4.83 19.09
N LEU A 169 -2.27 -5.37 17.88
CA LEU A 169 -3.39 -5.13 16.97
C LEU A 169 -4.72 -5.59 17.55
N ARG A 170 -4.75 -6.79 18.14
CA ARG A 170 -5.94 -7.33 18.83
C ARG A 170 -6.39 -6.46 20.00
N LYS A 171 -5.47 -5.94 20.81
CA LYS A 171 -5.80 -5.04 21.94
C LYS A 171 -6.55 -3.78 21.49
N PHE A 172 -6.23 -3.26 20.31
CA PHE A 172 -6.89 -2.09 19.74
C PHE A 172 -8.02 -2.43 18.75
N GLY A 173 -8.41 -3.71 18.64
CA GLY A 173 -9.49 -4.15 17.76
C GLY A 173 -9.15 -4.08 16.26
N ILE A 174 -7.89 -3.89 15.89
CA ILE A 174 -7.45 -3.78 14.50
C ILE A 174 -7.20 -5.18 13.95
N LYS A 175 -7.87 -5.54 12.84
CA LYS A 175 -7.60 -6.77 12.10
C LYS A 175 -6.46 -6.56 11.09
N PRO A 176 -5.68 -7.60 10.78
CA PRO A 176 -4.72 -7.55 9.67
C PRO A 176 -5.48 -7.47 8.34
N GLU A 177 -5.07 -6.55 7.48
CA GLU A 177 -5.69 -6.31 6.18
C GLU A 177 -4.65 -6.31 5.07
N THR A 178 -5.06 -6.76 3.88
CA THR A 178 -4.23 -6.76 2.68
C THR A 178 -4.56 -5.56 1.80
N PRO A 179 -3.58 -5.00 1.06
CA PRO A 179 -3.86 -3.93 0.11
C PRO A 179 -4.82 -4.39 -0.97
N TYR A 180 -5.61 -3.45 -1.49
CA TYR A 180 -6.56 -3.71 -2.56
C TYR A 180 -6.24 -2.89 -3.80
N PHE A 181 -6.31 -3.53 -4.97
CA PHE A 181 -6.17 -2.89 -6.26
C PHE A 181 -7.51 -2.85 -6.98
N HIS A 182 -7.97 -1.64 -7.29
CA HIS A 182 -9.13 -1.42 -8.12
C HIS A 182 -8.73 -1.40 -9.61
N PRO A 183 -9.40 -2.16 -10.49
CA PRO A 183 -9.05 -2.21 -11.90
C PRO A 183 -9.20 -0.86 -12.64
N THR A 184 -10.12 -0.01 -12.21
CA THR A 184 -10.35 1.32 -12.79
C THR A 184 -9.90 2.44 -11.84
N PRO A 185 -9.39 3.58 -12.35
CA PRO A 185 -8.97 4.72 -11.54
C PRO A 185 -10.18 5.58 -11.12
N GLU A 186 -11.01 5.06 -10.22
CA GLU A 186 -12.27 5.71 -9.79
C GLU A 186 -12.27 6.14 -8.32
N ILE A 187 -11.16 5.94 -7.60
CA ILE A 187 -11.11 6.24 -6.17
C ILE A 187 -10.85 7.73 -5.98
N ASP A 188 -11.94 8.50 -5.94
CA ASP A 188 -11.98 9.91 -5.55
C ASP A 188 -12.51 10.08 -4.11
N GLU A 189 -12.58 11.32 -3.62
CA GLU A 189 -13.03 11.65 -2.26
C GLU A 189 -14.46 11.17 -1.93
N SER A 190 -15.30 11.04 -2.96
CA SER A 190 -16.68 10.53 -2.85
C SER A 190 -16.73 9.00 -2.70
N PHE A 191 -15.65 8.31 -3.02
CA PHE A 191 -15.58 6.86 -2.90
C PHE A 191 -15.43 6.47 -1.43
N VAL A 192 -16.32 5.60 -0.96
CA VAL A 192 -16.33 5.19 0.45
C VAL A 192 -15.31 4.07 0.69
N VAL A 193 -14.03 4.42 0.61
CA VAL A 193 -12.88 3.49 0.77
C VAL A 193 -13.00 2.69 2.06
N VAL A 194 -13.38 3.35 3.15
CA VAL A 194 -13.49 2.76 4.48
C VAL A 194 -14.57 1.67 4.53
N ASP A 195 -15.73 1.92 3.92
CA ASP A 195 -16.83 0.95 3.93
C ASP A 195 -16.49 -0.26 3.03
N LEU A 196 -15.80 -0.04 1.91
CA LEU A 196 -15.29 -1.12 1.05
C LEU A 196 -14.30 -2.00 1.82
N MET A 197 -13.31 -1.41 2.50
CA MET A 197 -12.33 -2.18 3.26
C MET A 197 -12.98 -2.93 4.43
N ASN A 198 -13.89 -2.28 5.16
CA ASN A 198 -14.65 -2.92 6.24
C ASN A 198 -15.50 -4.11 5.75
N SER A 199 -16.10 -4.02 4.56
CA SER A 199 -16.91 -5.11 3.98
C SER A 199 -16.05 -6.36 3.70
N ARG A 200 -14.81 -6.16 3.22
CA ARG A 200 -13.86 -7.24 2.95
C ARG A 200 -13.42 -7.92 4.24
N THR A 201 -13.19 -7.15 5.28
CA THR A 201 -12.80 -7.65 6.60
C THR A 201 -13.91 -8.45 7.30
N LYS A 202 -15.18 -8.31 6.87
CA LYS A 202 -16.31 -9.15 7.33
C LYS A 202 -16.48 -10.43 6.51
N SER A 203 -16.03 -10.44 5.25
CA SER A 203 -16.12 -11.61 4.36
C SER A 203 -15.00 -12.65 4.55
N LEU A 204 -13.96 -12.30 5.33
CA LEU A 204 -12.86 -13.15 5.74
C LEU A 204 -13.07 -13.65 7.18
#